data_AF-A0A850QHR8-F1
#
_entry.id   AF-A0A850QHR8-F1
#
_cell.length_a   1.000
_cell.length_b   1.000
_cell.length_c   1.000
_cell.angle_alpha   90.00
_cell.angle_beta   90.00
_cell.angle_gamma   90.00
#
_symmetry.space_group_name_H-M   'P 1'
#
loop_
_entity.id
_entity.type
_entity.pdbx_description
1 polymer ?
#
loop_
_entity_poly.entity_id
_entity_poly.type
_entity_poly.pdbx_seq_one_letter_code
_entity_poly.pdbx_strand_id
1 'polypeptide(L)'
;TGITEPIEFMFMFLAPGLYLIHAILMGVSLVVASSLNIHMAFSFSSGLIDYMLNFNAPAAHNAWMIIPLGIATGVIYFVLFVAAIKFFNLKTPGREDAPAENANPEKAENNTELAKAYLEALGGKENLTDIAACITRLRLGIVDRSVIDDAKLKQLGAKGVVNVGSNNLQVILGPLAEKIATEMNSL
;
A
#
# COMPACT_ATOMS: atom_id res chain seq x y z
N THR A 1 -10.82 -2.03 17.53
CA THR A 1 -10.78 -3.44 17.10
C THR A 1 -9.65 -4.18 17.79
N GLY A 2 -8.47 -3.57 17.95
CA GLY A 2 -7.29 -4.24 18.52
C GLY A 2 -6.38 -4.85 17.45
N ILE A 3 -6.85 -4.86 16.20
CA ILE A 3 -6.14 -5.30 15.00
C ILE A 3 -5.06 -4.26 14.70
N THR A 4 -3.80 -4.69 14.62
CA THR A 4 -2.62 -3.81 14.49
C THR A 4 -2.09 -3.73 13.06
N GLU A 5 -2.45 -4.69 12.21
CA GLU A 5 -1.94 -4.87 10.85
C GLU A 5 -2.06 -3.63 9.97
N PRO A 6 -3.17 -2.86 9.97
CA PRO A 6 -3.27 -1.65 9.17
C PRO A 6 -2.19 -0.62 9.48
N ILE A 7 -1.72 -0.57 10.74
CA ILE A 7 -0.67 0.34 11.17
C ILE A 7 0.71 -0.29 10.94
N GLU A 8 0.88 -1.57 11.25
CA GLU A 8 2.16 -2.26 11.07
C GLU A 8 2.59 -2.34 9.61
N PHE A 9 1.63 -2.55 8.69
CA PHE A 9 1.91 -2.63 7.26
C PHE A 9 2.43 -1.31 6.68
N MET A 10 2.20 -0.18 7.35
CA MET A 10 2.74 1.12 6.95
C MET A 10 4.27 1.19 7.06
N PHE A 11 4.91 0.32 7.84
CA PHE A 11 6.37 0.39 8.01
C PHE A 11 7.07 -0.97 7.97
N MET A 12 6.37 -2.08 8.16
CA MET A 12 6.94 -3.42 8.17
C MET A 12 7.74 -3.73 6.89
N PHE A 13 7.23 -3.33 5.73
CA PHE A 13 7.89 -3.56 4.44
C PHE A 13 8.88 -2.45 4.04
N LEU A 14 8.63 -1.21 4.50
CA LEU A 14 9.44 -0.04 4.14
C LEU A 14 10.69 0.10 5.02
N ALA A 15 10.60 -0.30 6.30
CA ALA A 15 11.65 -0.17 7.28
C ALA A 15 11.70 -1.41 8.21
N PRO A 16 12.30 -2.54 7.76
CA PRO A 16 12.37 -3.77 8.55
C PRO A 16 13.04 -3.60 9.92
N GLY A 17 14.02 -2.69 10.03
CA GLY A 17 14.66 -2.37 11.31
C GLY A 17 13.70 -1.72 12.32
N LEU A 18 12.75 -0.91 11.85
CA LEU A 18 11.72 -0.31 12.71
C LEU A 18 10.72 -1.37 13.21
N TYR A 19 10.46 -2.39 12.38
CA TYR A 19 9.67 -3.55 12.79
C TYR A 19 10.37 -4.42 13.83
N LEU A 20 11.70 -4.55 13.78
CA LEU A 20 12.45 -5.22 14.84
C LEU A 20 12.34 -4.47 16.18
N ILE A 21 12.44 -3.14 16.16
CA ILE A 21 12.24 -2.30 17.35
C ILE A 21 10.84 -2.52 17.93
N HIS A 22 9.82 -2.52 17.08
CA HIS A 22 8.42 -2.84 17.45
C HIS A 22 8.31 -4.21 18.14
N ALA A 23 8.86 -5.26 17.53
CA ALA A 23 8.81 -6.61 18.10
C ALA A 23 9.47 -6.69 19.49
N ILE A 24 10.60 -6.01 19.69
CA ILE A 24 11.29 -5.95 20.98
C ILE A 24 10.44 -5.20 22.01
N LEU A 25 9.93 -4.02 21.66
CA LEU A 25 9.11 -3.21 22.57
C LEU A 25 7.81 -3.92 22.96
N MET A 26 7.21 -4.70 22.04
CA MET A 26 6.06 -5.55 22.32
C MET A 26 6.41 -6.63 23.35
N GLY A 27 7.52 -7.35 23.15
CA GLY A 27 8.01 -8.35 24.11
C GLY A 27 8.30 -7.76 25.49
N VAL A 28 8.97 -6.59 25.54
CA VAL A 28 9.23 -5.88 26.80
C VAL A 28 7.92 -5.47 27.48
N SER A 29 6.94 -4.99 26.73
CA SER A 29 5.64 -4.60 27.29
C SER A 29 4.91 -5.79 27.92
N LEU A 30 4.99 -6.98 27.32
CA LEU A 30 4.44 -8.21 27.88
C LEU A 30 5.17 -8.65 29.16
N VAL A 31 6.50 -8.57 29.18
CA VAL A 31 7.29 -8.90 30.38
C VAL A 31 6.94 -7.95 31.53
N VAL A 32 6.84 -6.65 31.25
CA VAL A 32 6.43 -5.64 32.25
C VAL A 32 5.02 -5.92 32.75
N ALA A 33 4.06 -6.19 31.85
CA ALA A 33 2.69 -6.50 32.22
C ALA A 33 2.61 -7.75 33.13
N SER A 34 3.34 -8.81 32.77
CA SER A 34 3.41 -10.04 33.57
C SER A 34 4.06 -9.79 34.94
N SER A 35 5.15 -9.01 35.00
CA SER A 35 5.83 -8.67 36.26
C SER A 35 4.98 -7.85 37.23
N LEU A 36 4.08 -7.01 36.69
CA LEU A 36 3.12 -6.21 37.46
C LEU A 36 1.80 -6.96 37.73
N ASN A 37 1.76 -8.25 37.38
CA ASN A 37 0.62 -9.14 37.58
C ASN A 37 -0.66 -8.66 36.85
N ILE A 38 -0.49 -7.95 35.72
CA ILE A 38 -1.61 -7.45 34.93
C ILE A 38 -2.17 -8.61 34.11
N HIS A 39 -3.39 -9.05 34.45
CA HIS A 39 -4.08 -10.13 33.78
C HIS A 39 -5.43 -9.66 33.27
N MET A 40 -5.71 -9.92 32.00
CA MET A 40 -6.99 -9.62 31.38
C MET A 40 -7.24 -10.61 30.23
N ALA A 41 -8.46 -11.15 30.18
CA ALA A 41 -8.89 -11.96 29.04
C ALA A 41 -9.27 -11.04 27.87
N PHE A 42 -9.00 -11.50 26.65
CA PHE A 42 -9.47 -10.87 25.42
C PHE A 42 -10.12 -11.93 24.53
N SER A 43 -11.16 -11.55 23.78
CA SER A 43 -11.91 -12.50 22.97
C SER A 43 -11.33 -12.65 21.56
N PHE A 44 -10.95 -11.55 20.91
CA PHE A 44 -10.50 -11.59 19.52
C PHE A 44 -9.16 -10.89 19.31
N SER A 45 -9.02 -9.62 19.73
CA SER A 45 -7.86 -8.82 19.32
C SER A 45 -7.37 -7.84 20.39
N SER A 46 -7.84 -7.99 21.63
CA SER A 46 -7.40 -7.18 22.78
C SER A 46 -7.60 -5.68 22.55
N GLY A 47 -8.74 -5.32 21.96
CA GLY A 47 -9.09 -3.93 21.69
C GLY A 47 -9.70 -3.22 22.90
N LEU A 48 -9.97 -1.91 22.76
CA LEU A 48 -10.68 -1.13 23.79
C LEU A 48 -12.03 -1.75 24.20
N ILE A 49 -12.73 -2.37 23.25
CA ILE A 49 -14.01 -3.05 23.54
C ILE A 49 -13.77 -4.28 24.43
N ASP A 50 -12.75 -5.09 24.15
CA ASP A 50 -12.37 -6.23 25.00
C ASP A 50 -12.01 -5.75 26.42
N TYR A 51 -11.26 -4.64 26.52
CA TYR A 51 -10.91 -4.02 27.79
C TYR A 51 -12.14 -3.60 28.61
N MET A 52 -13.10 -2.92 27.98
CA MET A 52 -14.30 -2.44 28.66
C MET A 52 -15.21 -3.60 29.11
N LEU A 53 -15.36 -4.63 28.28
CA LEU A 53 -16.23 -5.78 28.57
C LEU A 53 -15.61 -6.70 29.63
N ASN A 54 -14.30 -6.91 29.61
CA ASN A 54 -13.61 -7.81 30.54
C ASN A 54 -13.03 -7.11 31.78
N PHE A 55 -13.31 -5.81 31.96
CA PHE A 55 -12.76 -5.02 33.06
C PHE A 55 -13.07 -5.59 34.45
N ASN A 56 -14.30 -6.09 34.64
CA ASN A 56 -14.77 -6.68 35.90
C ASN A 56 -14.80 -8.22 35.86
N ALA A 57 -14.11 -8.85 34.90
CA ALA A 57 -14.10 -10.30 34.81
C ALA A 57 -13.41 -10.91 36.05
N PRO A 58 -13.85 -12.09 36.54
CA PRO A 58 -13.25 -12.73 37.73
C PRO A 58 -11.76 -13.06 37.58
N ALA A 59 -11.29 -13.22 36.33
CA ALA A 59 -9.90 -13.47 35.99
C ALA A 59 -9.08 -12.18 35.74
N ALA A 60 -9.70 -11.00 35.82
CA ALA A 60 -9.01 -9.74 35.62
C ALA A 60 -8.26 -9.32 36.90
N HIS A 61 -6.95 -9.14 36.80
CA HIS A 61 -6.11 -8.67 37.90
C HIS A 61 -5.35 -7.42 37.46
N ASN A 62 -5.42 -6.36 38.27
CA ASN A 62 -4.78 -5.06 37.98
C ASN A 62 -5.08 -4.50 36.58
N ALA A 63 -6.23 -4.82 35.99
CA ALA A 63 -6.58 -4.45 34.61
C ALA A 63 -6.50 -2.93 34.37
N TRP A 64 -6.82 -2.09 35.37
CA TRP A 64 -6.70 -0.63 35.27
C TRP A 64 -5.28 -0.14 34.96
N MET A 65 -4.24 -0.91 35.34
CA MET A 65 -2.83 -0.56 35.08
C MET A 65 -2.46 -0.63 33.60
N ILE A 66 -3.30 -1.24 32.75
CA ILE A 66 -3.14 -1.23 31.29
C ILE A 66 -3.14 0.20 30.76
N ILE A 67 -3.90 1.12 31.36
CA ILE A 67 -3.96 2.52 30.91
C ILE A 67 -2.61 3.24 31.15
N PRO A 68 -2.07 3.31 32.39
CA PRO A 68 -0.74 3.88 32.62
C PRO A 68 0.36 3.20 31.80
N LEU A 69 0.35 1.86 31.71
CA LEU A 69 1.33 1.12 30.93
C LEU A 69 1.25 1.47 29.44
N GLY A 70 0.03 1.53 28.88
CA GLY A 70 -0.21 1.90 27.50
C GLY A 70 0.24 3.33 27.18
N ILE A 71 0.03 4.29 28.10
CA ILE A 71 0.52 5.66 27.95
C ILE A 71 2.05 5.68 27.98
N ALA A 72 2.67 5.02 28.95
CA ALA A 72 4.12 4.96 29.07
C ALA A 72 4.77 4.32 27.83
N THR A 73 4.27 3.16 27.40
CA THR A 73 4.69 2.48 26.18
C THR A 73 4.44 3.35 24.95
N GLY A 74 3.31 4.04 24.86
CA GLY A 74 2.99 4.94 23.75
C GLY A 74 3.98 6.10 23.62
N VAL A 75 4.38 6.72 24.74
CA VAL A 75 5.40 7.78 24.75
C VAL A 75 6.76 7.23 24.33
N ILE A 76 7.15 6.05 24.85
CA ILE A 76 8.40 5.38 24.48
C ILE A 76 8.43 5.07 22.98
N TYR A 77 7.35 4.50 22.45
CA TYR A 77 7.17 4.24 21.02
C TYR A 77 7.33 5.51 20.20
N PHE A 78 6.62 6.58 20.57
CA PHE A 78 6.66 7.85 19.84
C PHE A 78 8.09 8.41 19.76
N VAL A 79 8.79 8.48 20.89
CA VAL A 79 10.15 9.02 20.93
C VAL A 79 11.12 8.16 20.14
N LEU A 80 11.10 6.84 20.33
CA LEU A 80 12.00 5.91 19.63
C LEU A 80 11.73 5.87 18.13
N PHE A 81 10.47 5.82 17.71
CA PHE A 81 10.11 5.81 16.28
C PHE A 81 10.49 7.12 15.62
N VAL A 82 10.17 8.27 16.22
CA VAL A 82 10.55 9.57 15.65
C VAL A 82 12.07 9.73 15.59
N ALA A 83 12.79 9.31 16.62
CA ALA A 83 14.25 9.33 16.62
C ALA A 83 14.83 8.44 15.51
N ALA A 84 14.37 7.20 15.40
CA ALA A 84 14.82 6.26 14.36
C ALA A 84 14.48 6.77 12.94
N ILE A 85 13.26 7.27 12.73
CA ILE A 85 12.83 7.81 11.43
C ILE A 85 13.68 9.01 11.01
N LYS A 86 13.94 9.95 11.93
CA LYS A 86 14.74 11.15 11.63
C LYS A 86 16.22 10.83 11.46
N PHE A 87 16.77 9.97 12.30
CA PHE A 87 18.20 9.64 12.28
C PHE A 87 18.58 8.81 11.05
N PHE A 88 17.76 7.82 10.70
CA PHE A 88 18.00 6.94 9.55
C PHE A 88 17.28 7.39 8.27
N ASN A 89 16.62 8.55 8.29
CA ASN A 89 15.83 9.10 7.18
C ASN A 89 14.89 8.05 6.51
N LEU A 90 14.14 7.33 7.34
CA LEU A 90 13.27 6.25 6.88
C LEU A 90 12.08 6.81 6.08
N LYS A 91 11.80 6.20 4.92
CA LYS A 91 10.68 6.58 4.02
C LYS A 91 9.35 5.99 4.51
N THR A 92 8.86 6.49 5.64
CA THR A 92 7.50 6.16 6.10
C THR A 92 6.45 6.80 5.18
N PRO A 93 5.20 6.32 5.15
CA PRO A 93 4.13 6.94 4.35
C PRO A 93 4.03 8.44 4.63
N GLY A 94 3.99 9.24 3.56
CA GLY A 94 4.02 10.72 3.63
C GLY A 94 5.43 11.34 3.73
N ARG A 95 6.49 10.54 3.82
CA ARG A 95 7.91 10.95 3.68
C ARG A 95 8.58 10.35 2.45
N GLU A 96 7.76 9.89 1.52
CA GLU A 96 8.23 9.49 0.20
C GLU A 96 8.68 10.75 -0.54
N ASP A 97 9.75 10.65 -1.33
CA ASP A 97 10.08 11.72 -2.27
C ASP A 97 8.84 11.91 -3.14
N ALA A 98 8.31 13.15 -3.19
CA ALA A 98 7.13 13.45 -3.98
C ALA A 98 7.31 12.78 -5.36
N PRO A 99 6.41 11.89 -5.79
CA PRO A 99 6.50 11.34 -7.13
C PRO A 99 6.42 12.55 -8.04
N ALA A 100 7.53 12.85 -8.75
CA ALA A 100 7.72 14.09 -9.49
C ALA A 100 6.40 14.57 -10.09
N GLU A 101 5.75 15.50 -9.39
CA GLU A 101 4.44 16.02 -9.72
C GLU A 101 4.68 17.08 -10.80
N ASN A 102 5.15 16.61 -11.95
CA ASN A 102 5.12 17.37 -13.18
C ASN A 102 3.76 17.12 -13.83
N ALA A 103 2.69 17.51 -13.15
CA ALA A 103 1.45 17.91 -13.80
C ALA A 103 1.68 19.31 -14.40
N ASN A 104 2.60 19.41 -15.34
CA ASN A 104 2.73 20.57 -16.21
C ASN A 104 1.67 20.40 -17.31
N PRO A 105 0.71 21.32 -17.48
CA PRO A 105 -0.30 21.25 -18.54
C PRO A 105 0.28 21.22 -19.97
N GLU A 106 1.58 21.45 -20.15
CA GLU A 106 2.29 21.31 -21.43
C GLU A 106 2.53 19.86 -21.90
N LYS A 107 2.24 18.82 -21.10
CA LYS A 107 2.39 17.41 -21.52
C LYS A 107 1.13 16.78 -22.13
N ALA A 108 0.04 17.53 -22.29
CA ALA A 108 -1.19 17.01 -22.89
C ALA A 108 -0.98 16.54 -24.34
N GLU A 109 -0.25 17.32 -25.16
CA GLU A 109 0.07 16.93 -26.55
C GLU A 109 0.90 15.63 -26.61
N ASN A 110 1.87 15.46 -25.70
CA ASN A 110 2.67 14.23 -25.60
C ASN A 110 1.84 13.00 -25.21
N ASN A 111 0.77 13.16 -24.42
CA ASN A 111 -0.04 12.02 -23.97
C ASN A 111 -0.95 11.49 -25.08
N THR A 112 -1.50 12.37 -25.93
CA THR A 112 -2.30 11.95 -27.09
C THR A 112 -1.43 11.24 -28.14
N GLU A 113 -0.21 11.73 -28.39
CA GLU A 113 0.76 11.03 -29.26
C GLU A 113 1.18 9.68 -28.67
N LEU A 114 1.44 9.63 -27.37
CA LEU A 114 1.78 8.40 -26.68
C LEU A 114 0.63 7.38 -26.73
N ALA A 115 -0.62 7.83 -26.54
CA ALA A 115 -1.82 7.01 -26.66
C ALA A 115 -1.98 6.42 -28.08
N LYS A 116 -1.72 7.22 -29.13
CA LYS A 116 -1.68 6.73 -30.52
C LYS A 116 -0.61 5.65 -30.72
N ALA A 117 0.59 5.88 -30.21
CA ALA A 117 1.68 4.90 -30.31
C ALA A 117 1.35 3.60 -29.57
N TYR A 118 0.68 3.67 -28.41
CA TYR A 118 0.16 2.51 -27.69
C TYR A 118 -0.92 1.79 -28.50
N LEU A 119 -1.88 2.50 -29.10
CA LEU A 119 -2.90 1.90 -29.97
C LEU A 119 -2.29 1.16 -31.15
N GLU A 120 -1.30 1.73 -31.82
CA GLU A 120 -0.58 1.05 -32.91
C GLU A 120 0.09 -0.24 -32.46
N ALA A 121 0.79 -0.21 -31.32
CA ALA A 121 1.46 -1.39 -30.77
C ALA A 121 0.47 -2.48 -30.33
N LEU A 122 -0.79 -2.11 -30.04
CA LEU A 122 -1.88 -3.02 -29.69
C LEU A 122 -2.63 -3.58 -30.91
N GLY A 123 -2.20 -3.28 -32.14
CA GLY A 123 -2.87 -3.72 -33.36
C GLY A 123 -4.02 -2.81 -33.81
N GLY A 124 -4.08 -1.58 -33.30
CA GLY A 124 -5.10 -0.58 -33.62
C GLY A 124 -6.36 -0.68 -32.75
N LYS A 125 -7.24 0.32 -32.88
CA LYS A 125 -8.51 0.40 -32.13
C LYS A 125 -9.44 -0.78 -32.43
N GLU A 126 -9.37 -1.32 -33.65
CA GLU A 126 -10.19 -2.45 -34.10
C GLU A 126 -9.86 -3.76 -33.35
N ASN A 127 -8.64 -3.87 -32.81
CA ASN A 127 -8.22 -5.04 -32.04
C ASN A 127 -8.64 -4.96 -30.55
N LEU A 128 -9.19 -3.82 -30.11
CA LEU A 128 -9.57 -3.58 -28.71
C LEU A 128 -11.09 -3.63 -28.55
N THR A 129 -11.58 -4.51 -27.68
CA THR A 129 -13.01 -4.62 -27.35
C THR A 129 -13.40 -3.72 -26.19
N ASP A 130 -12.49 -3.50 -25.25
CA ASP A 130 -12.71 -2.67 -24.07
C ASP A 130 -11.40 -2.02 -23.62
N ILE A 131 -11.48 -0.77 -23.16
CA ILE A 131 -10.33 0.01 -22.68
C ILE A 131 -10.68 0.59 -21.32
N ALA A 132 -10.16 -0.04 -20.27
CA ALA A 132 -10.30 0.40 -18.89
C ALA A 132 -8.93 0.62 -18.24
N ALA A 133 -8.88 1.38 -17.15
CA ALA A 133 -7.66 1.53 -16.36
C ALA A 133 -7.95 1.47 -14.85
N CYS A 134 -6.93 1.05 -14.11
CA CYS A 134 -6.82 1.28 -12.67
C CYS A 134 -5.68 2.29 -12.43
N ILE A 135 -5.26 2.44 -11.17
CA ILE A 135 -4.20 3.37 -10.76
C ILE A 135 -2.87 3.13 -11.52
N THR A 136 -2.48 1.87 -11.76
CA THR A 136 -1.16 1.55 -12.34
C THR A 136 -1.18 0.71 -13.60
N ARG A 137 -2.36 0.30 -14.05
CA ARG A 137 -2.54 -0.74 -15.07
C ARG A 137 -3.66 -0.38 -16.03
N LEU A 138 -3.36 -0.48 -17.32
CA LEU A 138 -4.34 -0.51 -18.41
C LEU A 138 -4.89 -1.93 -18.52
N ARG A 139 -6.21 -2.07 -18.55
CA ARG A 139 -6.94 -3.32 -18.73
C ARG A 139 -7.62 -3.27 -20.09
N LEU A 140 -7.20 -4.14 -20.97
CA LEU A 140 -7.65 -4.17 -22.35
C LEU A 140 -8.35 -5.50 -22.62
N GLY A 141 -9.55 -5.42 -23.18
CA GLY A 141 -10.13 -6.54 -23.91
C GLY A 141 -9.56 -6.54 -25.34
N ILE A 142 -9.08 -7.69 -25.80
CA ILE A 142 -8.41 -7.83 -27.11
C ILE A 142 -9.08 -8.91 -27.95
N VAL A 143 -9.08 -8.72 -29.27
CA VAL A 143 -9.62 -9.70 -30.24
C VAL A 143 -8.55 -10.71 -30.64
N ASP A 144 -7.39 -10.22 -31.08
CA ASP A 144 -6.27 -11.02 -31.56
C ASP A 144 -4.98 -10.61 -30.85
N ARG A 145 -4.34 -11.58 -30.20
CA ARG A 145 -3.08 -11.37 -29.48
C ARG A 145 -1.86 -11.35 -30.39
N SER A 146 -1.94 -11.98 -31.56
CA SER A 146 -0.80 -12.18 -32.47
C SER A 146 -0.32 -10.89 -33.12
N VAL A 147 -1.22 -9.90 -33.25
CA VAL A 147 -0.93 -8.58 -33.83
C VAL A 147 -0.36 -7.59 -32.82
N ILE A 148 -0.23 -7.98 -31.55
CA ILE A 148 0.23 -7.10 -30.46
C ILE A 148 1.75 -7.23 -30.26
N ASP A 149 2.45 -6.09 -30.31
CA ASP A 149 3.91 -6.01 -30.15
C ASP A 149 4.30 -5.65 -28.72
N ASP A 150 4.62 -6.68 -27.92
CA ASP A 150 5.07 -6.53 -26.54
C ASP A 150 6.39 -5.77 -26.40
N ALA A 151 7.27 -5.86 -27.41
CA ALA A 151 8.55 -5.19 -27.39
C ALA A 151 8.35 -3.68 -27.58
N LYS A 152 7.50 -3.29 -28.54
CA LYS A 152 7.12 -1.89 -28.77
C LYS A 152 6.40 -1.32 -27.55
N LEU A 153 5.48 -2.06 -26.92
CA LEU A 153 4.82 -1.63 -25.67
C LEU A 153 5.81 -1.30 -24.54
N LYS A 154 6.84 -2.15 -24.35
CA LYS A 154 7.89 -1.91 -23.35
C LYS A 154 8.77 -0.72 -23.72
N GLN A 155 9.10 -0.53 -25.01
CA GLN A 155 9.87 0.63 -25.48
C GLN A 155 9.10 1.94 -25.28
N LEU A 156 7.78 1.93 -25.41
CA LEU A 156 6.91 3.08 -25.15
C LEU A 156 6.77 3.41 -23.64
N GLY A 157 7.37 2.61 -22.75
CA GLY A 157 7.39 2.86 -21.31
C GLY A 157 6.56 1.89 -20.47
N ALA A 158 5.99 0.83 -21.05
CA ALA A 158 5.34 -0.21 -20.26
C ALA A 158 6.36 -0.95 -19.40
N LYS A 159 6.12 -0.98 -18.09
CA LYS A 159 6.93 -1.73 -17.12
C LYS A 159 6.69 -3.24 -17.22
N GLY A 160 5.56 -3.64 -17.80
CA GLY A 160 5.21 -5.03 -18.00
C GLY A 160 3.95 -5.17 -18.84
N VAL A 161 3.85 -6.32 -19.51
CA VAL A 161 2.69 -6.72 -20.32
C VAL A 161 2.32 -8.13 -19.85
N VAL A 162 1.07 -8.32 -19.44
CA VAL A 162 0.58 -9.57 -18.82
C VAL A 162 -0.68 -10.01 -19.54
N ASN A 163 -0.66 -11.23 -20.05
CA ASN A 163 -1.84 -11.86 -20.63
C ASN A 163 -2.72 -12.43 -19.52
N VAL A 164 -4.00 -12.10 -19.55
CA VAL A 164 -4.99 -12.56 -18.57
C VAL A 164 -6.07 -13.36 -19.30
N GLY A 165 -5.81 -14.65 -19.50
CA GLY A 165 -6.62 -15.50 -20.36
C GLY A 165 -6.38 -15.24 -21.84
N SER A 166 -7.33 -15.63 -22.68
CA SER A 166 -7.17 -15.59 -24.14
C SER A 166 -7.44 -14.21 -24.74
N ASN A 167 -8.37 -13.44 -24.15
CA ASN A 167 -8.89 -12.20 -24.75
C ASN A 167 -8.70 -10.96 -23.86
N ASN A 168 -7.85 -11.03 -22.81
CA ASN A 168 -7.55 -9.84 -22.01
C ASN A 168 -6.04 -9.64 -21.87
N LEU A 169 -5.64 -8.38 -21.93
CA LEU A 169 -4.27 -7.92 -21.79
C LEU A 169 -4.20 -6.86 -20.71
N GLN A 170 -3.20 -6.94 -19.84
CA GLN A 170 -2.88 -5.88 -18.90
C GLN A 170 -1.51 -5.27 -19.20
N VAL A 171 -1.47 -3.95 -19.38
CA VAL A 171 -0.23 -3.20 -19.60
C VAL A 171 0.03 -2.33 -18.38
N ILE A 172 1.21 -2.48 -17.77
CA ILE A 172 1.60 -1.80 -16.54
C ILE A 172 2.31 -0.49 -16.89
N LEU A 173 1.59 0.63 -16.78
CA LEU A 173 2.09 1.97 -17.12
C LEU A 173 2.43 2.80 -15.87
N GLY A 174 2.06 2.34 -14.67
CA GLY A 174 2.12 3.17 -13.47
C GLY A 174 1.04 4.26 -13.49
N PRO A 175 1.24 5.39 -12.79
CA PRO A 175 0.22 6.44 -12.60
C PRO A 175 -0.34 7.07 -13.90
N LEU A 176 0.29 6.81 -15.04
CA LEU A 176 -0.16 7.27 -16.36
C LEU A 176 -1.28 6.43 -16.96
N ALA A 177 -1.60 5.27 -16.39
CA ALA A 177 -2.55 4.32 -16.97
C ALA A 177 -3.94 4.92 -17.23
N GLU A 178 -4.47 5.68 -16.26
CA GLU A 178 -5.79 6.31 -16.38
C GLU A 178 -5.82 7.37 -17.48
N LYS A 179 -4.81 8.26 -17.51
CA LYS A 179 -4.70 9.31 -18.53
C LYS A 179 -4.61 8.72 -19.94
N ILE A 180 -3.76 7.71 -20.14
CA ILE A 180 -3.61 7.06 -21.44
C ILE A 180 -4.90 6.34 -21.85
N ALA A 181 -5.62 5.69 -20.93
CA ALA A 181 -6.91 5.08 -21.25
C ALA A 181 -7.95 6.09 -21.69
N THR A 182 -8.02 7.26 -21.05
CA THR A 182 -8.94 8.34 -21.44
C THR A 182 -8.60 8.86 -22.85
N GLU A 183 -7.32 9.11 -23.13
CA GLU A 183 -6.87 9.54 -24.47
C GLU A 183 -7.09 8.47 -25.54
N MET A 184 -6.90 7.19 -25.23
CA MET A 184 -7.20 6.10 -26.17
C MET A 184 -8.69 6.00 -26.49
N ASN A 185 -9.57 6.31 -25.53
CA ASN A 185 -11.02 6.31 -25.73
C ASN A 185 -11.52 7.53 -26.52
N SER A 186 -10.77 8.64 -26.50
CA SER A 186 -11.13 9.87 -27.24
C SER A 186 -10.68 9.86 -28.70
N LEU A 187 -9.74 8.99 -29.07
CA LEU A 187 -9.27 8.72 -30.44
C LEU A 187 -10.14 7.67 -31.13
#